data_AF-A0A3L6R9X8-F1
#
_entry.id   AF-A0A3L6R9X8-F1
#
_cell.length_a   1.000
_cell.length_b   1.000
_cell.length_c   1.000
_cell.angle_alpha   90.00
_cell.angle_beta   90.00
_cell.angle_gamma   90.00
#
_symmetry.space_group_name_H-M   'P 1'
#
loop_
_entity.id
_entity.type
_entity.pdbx_description
1 polymer ?
#
loop_
_entity_poly.entity_id
_entity_poly.type
_entity_poly.pdbx_seq_one_letter_code
_entity_poly.pdbx_strand_id
1 'polypeptide(L)'
;MEDLQKEADMHHDFLFIDADEDTKSPQKMLAFFKAVYHMFDAEFYVKADDDIYLRPDRLAALLAKERPEHRTYVGCMKKGPVVNDPNMKWYESSWELLGNEYFVHASGSLYALSSEVVEAVATAKSESLRMFDYEDVTVGAWMLAMNVKHEDNRAMCDPTCTPTSIAVWDKKCSGSCNITDKIKQLHNTTLCSKSPTLPPEVEEEE
;
A
#
# COMPACT_ATOMS: atom_id res chain seq x y z
N MET A 1 -21.27 13.15 -9.38
CA MET A 1 -21.73 11.78 -9.68
C MET A 1 -21.86 11.53 -11.19
N GLU A 2 -22.48 12.42 -11.98
CA GLU A 2 -22.61 12.19 -13.44
C GLU A 2 -21.26 12.07 -14.18
N ASP A 3 -20.28 12.91 -13.85
CA ASP A 3 -18.94 12.84 -14.47
C ASP A 3 -18.18 11.56 -14.07
N LEU A 4 -18.32 11.12 -12.81
CA LEU A 4 -17.76 9.86 -12.32
C LEU A 4 -18.37 8.65 -13.05
N GLN A 5 -19.68 8.65 -13.28
CA GLN A 5 -20.33 7.57 -14.02
C GLN A 5 -19.87 7.54 -15.48
N LYS A 6 -19.73 8.71 -16.13
CA LYS A 6 -19.18 8.80 -17.49
C LYS A 6 -17.75 8.27 -17.57
N GLU A 7 -16.92 8.56 -16.58
CA GLU A 7 -15.55 8.06 -16.50
C GLU A 7 -15.54 6.53 -16.31
N ALA A 8 -16.34 6.01 -15.39
CA ALA A 8 -16.49 4.58 -15.13
C ALA A 8 -16.99 3.81 -16.37
N ASP A 9 -17.96 4.37 -17.09
CA ASP A 9 -18.49 3.79 -18.33
C ASP A 9 -17.48 3.87 -19.48
N MET A 10 -16.52 4.80 -19.44
CA MET A 10 -15.50 4.97 -20.47
C MET A 10 -14.30 4.04 -20.25
N HIS A 11 -13.84 3.90 -19.02
CA HIS A 11 -12.57 3.24 -18.70
C HIS A 11 -12.73 1.82 -18.17
N HIS A 12 -13.91 1.48 -17.62
CA HIS A 12 -14.22 0.14 -17.10
C HIS A 12 -13.21 -0.38 -16.05
N ASP A 13 -12.59 0.53 -15.31
CA ASP A 13 -11.57 0.27 -14.28
C ASP A 13 -12.02 0.70 -12.87
N PHE A 14 -13.28 1.09 -12.71
CA PHE A 14 -13.90 1.43 -11.44
C PHE A 14 -14.51 0.20 -10.78
N LEU A 15 -14.18 -0.01 -9.50
CA LEU A 15 -14.87 -0.94 -8.62
C LEU A 15 -15.66 -0.14 -7.58
N PHE A 16 -16.99 -0.16 -7.69
CA PHE A 16 -17.87 0.43 -6.68
C PHE A 16 -18.15 -0.58 -5.57
N ILE A 17 -17.79 -0.22 -4.34
CA ILE A 17 -18.04 -1.04 -3.15
C ILE A 17 -19.12 -0.34 -2.33
N ASP A 18 -20.17 -1.09 -2.00
CA ASP A 18 -21.27 -0.59 -1.18
C ASP A 18 -20.81 -0.42 0.28
N ALA A 19 -20.39 0.79 0.61
CA ALA A 19 -19.96 1.21 1.93
C ALA A 19 -20.40 2.65 2.16
N ASP A 20 -20.81 2.99 3.40
CA ASP A 20 -21.23 4.35 3.74
C ASP A 20 -20.09 5.35 3.43
N GLU A 21 -20.41 6.54 2.88
CA GLU A 21 -19.41 7.54 2.52
C GLU A 21 -18.54 7.96 3.74
N ASP A 22 -19.16 8.01 4.93
CA ASP A 22 -18.56 8.33 6.23
C ASP A 22 -17.73 7.19 6.83
N THR A 23 -17.60 6.06 6.11
CA THR A 23 -16.80 4.92 6.56
C THR A 23 -15.34 5.33 6.70
N LYS A 24 -14.77 5.13 7.90
CA LYS A 24 -13.33 5.37 8.15
C LYS A 24 -12.48 4.49 7.22
N SER A 25 -11.27 4.96 6.87
CA SER A 25 -10.38 4.30 5.92
C SER A 25 -10.12 2.81 6.18
N PRO A 26 -9.92 2.32 7.42
CA PRO A 26 -9.69 0.90 7.68
C PRO A 26 -10.86 -0.01 7.29
N GLN A 27 -12.10 0.44 7.51
CA GLN A 27 -13.31 -0.31 7.14
C GLN A 27 -13.49 -0.33 5.62
N LYS A 28 -13.19 0.78 4.92
CA LYS A 28 -13.12 0.80 3.45
C LYS A 28 -12.10 -0.22 2.94
N MET A 29 -10.95 -0.33 3.60
CA MET A 29 -9.91 -1.31 3.24
C MET A 29 -10.34 -2.75 3.46
N LEU A 30 -11.03 -3.04 4.58
CA LEU A 30 -11.59 -4.38 4.82
C LEU A 30 -12.63 -4.74 3.75
N ALA A 31 -13.53 -3.81 3.41
CA ALA A 31 -14.53 -4.02 2.37
C ALA A 31 -13.87 -4.25 1.00
N PHE A 32 -12.82 -3.50 0.68
CA PHE A 32 -11.99 -3.71 -0.51
C PHE A 32 -11.41 -5.12 -0.55
N PHE A 33 -10.69 -5.55 0.49
CA PHE A 33 -10.09 -6.90 0.49
C PHE A 33 -11.12 -8.02 0.36
N LYS A 34 -12.27 -7.88 1.02
CA LYS A 34 -13.40 -8.81 0.86
C LYS A 34 -13.90 -8.85 -0.59
N ALA A 35 -14.11 -7.70 -1.21
CA ALA A 35 -14.59 -7.62 -2.58
C ALA A 35 -13.58 -8.21 -3.58
N VAL A 36 -12.34 -7.71 -3.58
CA VAL A 36 -11.35 -8.11 -4.59
C VAL A 36 -10.95 -9.57 -4.49
N TYR A 37 -10.91 -10.15 -3.28
CA TYR A 37 -10.63 -11.57 -3.10
C TYR A 37 -11.68 -12.46 -3.78
N HIS A 38 -12.95 -12.08 -3.70
CA HIS A 38 -14.04 -12.83 -4.34
C HIS A 38 -14.17 -12.57 -5.85
N MET A 39 -13.59 -11.49 -6.36
CA MET A 39 -13.71 -11.07 -7.76
C MET A 39 -12.52 -11.48 -8.62
N PHE A 40 -11.32 -11.52 -8.05
CA PHE A 40 -10.07 -11.70 -8.79
C PHE A 40 -9.24 -12.81 -8.16
N ASP A 41 -8.78 -13.73 -9.01
CA ASP A 41 -7.77 -14.73 -8.66
C ASP A 41 -6.38 -14.14 -8.92
N ALA A 42 -5.63 -13.88 -7.85
CA ALA A 42 -4.32 -13.23 -7.90
C ALA A 42 -3.38 -13.78 -6.83
N GLU A 43 -2.09 -13.85 -7.14
CA GLU A 43 -1.04 -14.23 -6.18
C GLU A 43 -0.77 -13.13 -5.14
N PHE A 44 -0.92 -11.86 -5.55
CA PHE A 44 -0.79 -10.69 -4.69
C PHE A 44 -1.89 -9.68 -4.98
N TYR A 45 -2.38 -9.04 -3.92
CA TYR A 45 -3.25 -7.88 -4.00
C TYR A 45 -2.48 -6.66 -3.52
N VAL A 46 -2.52 -5.58 -4.30
CA VAL A 46 -1.73 -4.38 -4.08
C VAL A 46 -2.66 -3.21 -3.77
N LYS A 47 -2.33 -2.47 -2.72
CA LYS A 47 -2.92 -1.17 -2.40
C LYS A 47 -1.93 -0.08 -2.80
N ALA A 48 -2.37 0.89 -3.58
CA ALA A 48 -1.59 2.08 -3.93
C ALA A 48 -2.45 3.34 -3.76
N ASP A 49 -1.88 4.43 -3.24
CA ASP A 49 -2.53 5.75 -3.28
C ASP A 49 -2.46 6.34 -4.70
N ASP A 50 -3.41 7.22 -5.03
CA ASP A 50 -3.46 7.95 -6.31
C ASP A 50 -2.47 9.13 -6.38
N ASP A 51 -1.80 9.44 -5.26
CA ASP A 51 -0.85 10.54 -5.13
C ASP A 51 0.63 10.08 -5.14
N ILE A 52 0.90 8.91 -5.72
CA ILE A 52 2.26 8.38 -5.90
C ILE A 52 2.64 8.22 -7.36
N TYR A 53 3.95 8.30 -7.66
CA TYR A 53 4.48 7.85 -8.94
C TYR A 53 4.85 6.36 -8.84
N LEU A 54 4.07 5.48 -9.46
CA LEU A 54 4.29 4.03 -9.46
C LEU A 54 4.94 3.57 -10.77
N ARG A 55 5.82 2.56 -10.68
CA ARG A 55 6.40 1.81 -11.80
C ARG A 55 5.92 0.35 -11.78
N PRO A 56 4.80 0.05 -12.45
CA PRO A 56 4.16 -1.27 -12.37
C PRO A 56 5.05 -2.42 -12.84
N ASP A 57 5.91 -2.18 -13.83
CA ASP A 57 6.87 -3.17 -14.35
C ASP A 57 7.80 -3.70 -13.26
N ARG A 58 8.26 -2.81 -12.38
CA ARG A 58 9.17 -3.16 -11.28
C ARG A 58 8.47 -3.74 -10.09
N LEU A 59 7.26 -3.27 -9.81
CA LEU A 59 6.42 -3.89 -8.80
C LEU A 59 6.13 -5.34 -9.18
N ALA A 60 5.75 -5.59 -10.43
CA ALA A 60 5.52 -6.95 -10.94
C ALA A 60 6.79 -7.81 -10.82
N ALA A 61 7.96 -7.30 -11.23
CA ALA A 61 9.23 -8.00 -11.06
C ALA A 61 9.59 -8.29 -9.59
N LEU A 62 9.27 -7.39 -8.66
CA LEU A 62 9.45 -7.64 -7.22
C LEU A 62 8.52 -8.75 -6.73
N LEU A 63 7.25 -8.71 -7.12
CA LEU A 63 6.25 -9.67 -6.65
C LEU A 63 6.45 -11.06 -7.26
N ALA A 64 6.95 -11.16 -8.48
CA ALA A 64 7.27 -12.42 -9.15
C ALA A 64 8.47 -13.18 -8.57
N LYS A 65 9.21 -12.60 -7.61
CA LYS A 65 10.31 -13.30 -6.93
C LYS A 65 9.80 -14.51 -6.16
N GLU A 66 10.51 -15.62 -6.26
CA GLU A 66 10.27 -16.77 -5.38
C GLU A 66 10.51 -16.38 -3.91
N ARG A 67 9.59 -16.79 -3.05
CA ARG A 67 9.66 -16.56 -1.60
C ARG A 67 9.47 -17.89 -0.88
N PRO A 68 10.28 -18.17 0.15
CA PRO A 68 10.07 -19.37 0.95
C PRO A 68 8.79 -19.28 1.79
N GLU A 69 8.35 -18.08 2.18
CA GLU A 69 7.10 -17.87 2.89
C GLU A 69 5.95 -17.50 1.93
N HIS A 70 4.86 -18.28 1.95
CA HIS A 70 3.65 -18.00 1.17
C HIS A 70 2.82 -16.83 1.72
N ARG A 71 2.96 -16.52 3.02
CA ARG A 71 2.27 -15.40 3.69
C ARG A 71 3.20 -14.20 3.81
N THR A 72 3.12 -13.30 2.85
CA THR A 72 4.02 -12.16 2.75
C THR A 72 3.26 -10.83 2.72
N TYR A 73 3.80 -9.87 3.46
CA TYR A 73 3.44 -8.45 3.47
C TYR A 73 4.65 -7.65 3.00
N VAL A 74 4.58 -7.16 1.76
CA VAL A 74 5.68 -6.43 1.11
C VAL A 74 5.36 -4.94 1.09
N GLY A 75 6.30 -4.11 1.53
CA GLY A 75 6.13 -2.68 1.49
C GLY A 75 7.33 -1.93 2.03
N CYS A 76 7.25 -0.61 2.06
CA CYS A 76 8.23 0.20 2.75
C CYS A 76 7.89 0.25 4.24
N MET A 77 8.60 -0.56 5.03
CA MET A 77 8.30 -0.75 6.45
C MET A 77 8.73 0.47 7.26
N LYS A 78 7.87 0.93 8.15
CA LYS A 78 8.09 2.09 9.01
C LYS A 78 7.68 1.75 10.45
N LYS A 79 8.19 2.55 11.37
CA LYS A 79 7.73 2.68 12.75
C LYS A 79 7.95 4.11 13.21
N GLY A 80 7.32 4.51 14.30
CA GLY A 80 7.42 5.87 14.81
C GLY A 80 6.53 6.08 16.03
N PRO A 81 6.56 7.28 16.62
CA PRO A 81 5.77 7.57 17.81
C PRO A 81 4.28 7.50 17.51
N VAL A 82 3.52 6.93 18.45
CA VAL A 82 2.06 7.03 18.44
C VAL A 82 1.68 8.47 18.80
N VAL A 83 0.83 9.09 18.01
CA VAL A 83 0.38 10.46 18.25
C VAL A 83 -0.79 10.41 19.21
N ASN A 84 -0.55 10.78 20.47
CA ASN A 84 -1.53 10.73 21.55
C ASN A 84 -2.07 12.12 21.96
N ASP A 85 -1.68 13.19 21.27
CA ASP A 85 -2.26 14.52 21.45
C ASP A 85 -3.51 14.68 20.55
N PRO A 86 -4.71 14.84 21.11
CA PRO A 86 -5.96 14.99 20.35
C PRO A 86 -6.00 16.22 19.44
N ASN A 87 -5.08 17.18 19.60
CA ASN A 87 -4.99 18.37 18.76
C ASN A 87 -4.10 18.18 17.52
N MET A 88 -3.42 17.04 17.38
CA MET A 88 -2.56 16.76 16.23
C MET A 88 -3.34 16.03 15.12
N LYS A 89 -3.04 16.36 13.85
CA LYS A 89 -3.67 15.79 12.65
C LYS A 89 -3.74 14.26 12.65
N TRP A 90 -2.72 13.62 13.22
CA TRP A 90 -2.53 12.18 13.17
C TRP A 90 -2.86 11.48 14.50
N TYR A 91 -3.68 12.10 15.36
CA TYR A 91 -4.08 11.54 16.65
C TYR A 91 -4.74 10.16 16.51
N GLU A 92 -4.29 9.21 17.31
CA GLU A 92 -4.86 7.87 17.40
C GLU A 92 -5.70 7.73 18.67
N SER A 93 -7.02 7.56 18.51
CA SER A 93 -7.95 7.45 19.63
C SER A 93 -7.70 6.22 20.50
N SER A 94 -7.09 5.16 19.94
CA SER A 94 -6.74 3.93 20.65
C SER A 94 -5.27 3.88 21.08
N TRP A 95 -4.59 5.04 21.21
CA TRP A 95 -3.15 5.09 21.46
C TRP A 95 -2.70 4.29 22.69
N GLU A 96 -3.53 4.22 23.75
CA GLU A 96 -3.22 3.47 24.98
C GLU A 96 -3.00 1.97 24.71
N LEU A 97 -3.67 1.40 23.70
CA LEU A 97 -3.52 0.00 23.31
C LEU A 97 -2.24 -0.25 22.49
N LEU A 98 -1.74 0.78 21.82
CA LEU A 98 -0.53 0.73 20.99
C LEU A 98 0.72 1.09 21.78
N GLY A 99 0.58 1.87 22.86
CA GLY A 99 1.69 2.41 23.63
C GLY A 99 2.31 3.65 22.97
N ASN A 100 3.61 3.84 23.18
CA ASN A 100 4.31 5.05 22.76
C ASN A 100 4.89 4.98 21.34
N GLU A 101 5.10 3.79 20.79
CA GLU A 101 5.68 3.58 19.46
C GLU A 101 4.84 2.55 18.70
N TYR A 102 4.51 2.85 17.44
CA TYR A 102 3.89 1.87 16.56
C TYR A 102 4.82 0.69 16.32
N PHE A 103 4.25 -0.50 16.21
CA PHE A 103 4.94 -1.66 15.67
C PHE A 103 5.36 -1.41 14.21
N VAL A 104 6.26 -2.25 13.69
CA VAL A 104 6.71 -2.16 12.30
C VAL A 104 5.56 -2.54 11.36
N HIS A 105 5.21 -1.66 10.42
CA HIS A 105 4.17 -1.87 9.42
C HIS A 105 4.52 -1.14 8.12
N ALA A 106 3.92 -1.49 6.99
CA ALA A 106 4.21 -0.77 5.74
C ALA A 106 3.58 0.63 5.74
N SER A 107 4.17 1.55 4.98
CA SER A 107 3.55 2.83 4.67
C SER A 107 2.23 2.62 3.93
N GLY A 108 1.17 3.35 4.32
CA GLY A 108 -0.12 3.29 3.64
C GLY A 108 -0.01 3.49 2.13
N SER A 109 0.88 4.36 1.64
CA SER A 109 0.92 4.72 0.22
C SER A 109 1.14 3.58 -0.78
N LEU A 110 1.87 2.51 -0.42
CA LEU A 110 1.98 1.32 -1.27
C LEU A 110 2.39 0.10 -0.44
N TYR A 111 1.63 -0.97 -0.58
CA TYR A 111 2.00 -2.28 -0.08
C TYR A 111 1.31 -3.41 -0.86
N ALA A 112 1.84 -4.63 -0.74
CA ALA A 112 1.28 -5.83 -1.34
C ALA A 112 1.07 -6.93 -0.28
N LEU A 113 -0.04 -7.62 -0.37
CA LEU A 113 -0.38 -8.79 0.45
C LEU A 113 -0.52 -10.01 -0.44
N SER A 114 0.11 -11.11 -0.06
CA SER A 114 -0.06 -12.40 -0.73
C SER A 114 -1.50 -12.90 -0.64
N SER A 115 -1.94 -13.70 -1.60
CA SER A 115 -3.31 -14.23 -1.69
C SER A 115 -3.81 -14.87 -0.40
N GLU A 116 -3.02 -15.75 0.22
CA GLU A 116 -3.40 -16.41 1.49
C GLU A 116 -3.66 -15.43 2.65
N VAL A 117 -2.96 -14.29 2.65
CA VAL A 117 -3.15 -13.25 3.67
C VAL A 117 -4.46 -12.51 3.43
N VAL A 118 -4.76 -12.21 2.17
CA VAL A 118 -6.01 -11.54 1.81
C VAL A 118 -7.20 -12.48 2.03
N GLU A 119 -7.08 -13.77 1.73
CA GLU A 119 -8.07 -14.79 2.07
C GLU A 119 -8.38 -14.78 3.57
N ALA A 120 -7.34 -14.79 4.42
CA ALA A 120 -7.50 -14.77 5.87
C ALA A 120 -8.23 -13.51 6.36
N VAL A 121 -7.93 -12.34 5.77
CA VAL A 121 -8.62 -11.07 6.08
C VAL A 121 -10.07 -11.09 5.58
N ALA A 122 -10.30 -11.56 4.34
CA ALA A 122 -11.60 -11.55 3.70
C ALA A 122 -12.60 -12.50 4.39
N THR A 123 -12.11 -13.65 4.85
CA THR A 123 -12.92 -14.68 5.53
C THR A 123 -13.06 -14.44 7.04
N ALA A 124 -12.29 -13.51 7.61
CA ALA A 124 -12.40 -13.16 9.02
C ALA A 124 -13.77 -12.57 9.37
N LYS A 125 -14.27 -12.93 10.55
CA LYS A 125 -15.44 -12.25 11.14
C LYS A 125 -15.06 -10.80 11.41
N SER A 126 -15.92 -9.86 11.04
CA SER A 126 -15.58 -8.43 11.16
C SER A 126 -15.18 -8.03 12.59
N GLU A 127 -15.73 -8.67 13.62
CA GLU A 127 -15.42 -8.41 15.03
C GLU A 127 -14.09 -9.03 15.51
N SER A 128 -13.49 -9.96 14.75
CA SER A 128 -12.19 -10.56 15.12
C SER A 128 -10.98 -9.73 14.69
N LEU A 129 -11.19 -8.68 13.89
CA LEU A 129 -10.15 -7.79 13.40
C LEU A 129 -10.15 -6.48 14.19
N ARG A 130 -9.10 -6.23 14.97
CA ARG A 130 -8.94 -4.96 15.67
C ARG A 130 -8.72 -3.84 14.66
N MET A 131 -9.53 -2.79 14.74
CA MET A 131 -9.38 -1.57 13.95
C MET A 131 -8.70 -0.47 14.77
N PHE A 132 -7.86 0.32 14.12
CA PHE A 132 -7.29 1.58 14.61
C PHE A 132 -7.81 2.74 13.75
N ASP A 133 -7.43 3.99 14.01
CA ASP A 133 -7.94 5.12 13.20
C ASP A 133 -7.32 5.17 11.81
N TYR A 134 -6.10 4.64 11.66
CA TYR A 134 -5.36 4.62 10.39
C TYR A 134 -5.35 3.23 9.76
N GLU A 135 -5.52 3.22 8.44
CA GLU A 135 -5.61 2.00 7.64
C GLU A 135 -4.30 1.20 7.67
N ASP A 136 -3.16 1.85 7.50
CA ASP A 136 -1.85 1.19 7.48
C ASP A 136 -1.46 0.61 8.85
N VAL A 137 -1.77 1.31 9.94
CA VAL A 137 -1.65 0.80 11.30
C VAL A 137 -2.56 -0.41 11.49
N THR A 138 -3.82 -0.32 11.05
CA THR A 138 -4.78 -1.43 11.15
C THR A 138 -4.31 -2.67 10.42
N VAL A 139 -3.91 -2.55 9.15
CA VAL A 139 -3.39 -3.66 8.35
C VAL A 139 -2.15 -4.25 8.99
N GLY A 140 -1.20 -3.41 9.42
CA GLY A 140 0.01 -3.90 10.10
C GLY A 140 -0.29 -4.68 11.38
N ALA A 141 -1.30 -4.29 12.17
CA ALA A 141 -1.70 -5.03 13.36
C ALA A 141 -2.21 -6.43 13.00
N TRP A 142 -2.98 -6.56 11.92
CA TRP A 142 -3.46 -7.86 11.44
C TRP A 142 -2.30 -8.74 10.96
N MET A 143 -1.33 -8.15 10.25
CA MET A 143 -0.15 -8.88 9.77
C MET A 143 0.65 -9.46 10.93
N LEU A 144 0.79 -8.72 12.04
CA LEU A 144 1.40 -9.23 13.26
C LEU A 144 0.59 -10.37 13.87
N ALA A 145 -0.72 -10.19 14.02
CA ALA A 145 -1.60 -11.19 14.62
C ALA A 145 -1.63 -12.51 13.83
N MET A 146 -1.53 -12.43 12.51
CA MET A 146 -1.56 -13.58 11.60
C MET A 146 -0.18 -14.20 11.33
N ASN A 147 0.87 -13.72 12.00
CA ASN A 147 2.26 -14.17 11.82
C ASN A 147 2.74 -14.09 10.36
N VAL A 148 2.44 -12.97 9.70
CA VAL A 148 2.80 -12.71 8.30
C VAL A 148 4.23 -12.21 8.19
N LYS A 149 4.98 -12.70 7.19
CA LYS A 149 6.35 -12.26 6.92
C LYS A 149 6.36 -10.82 6.40
N HIS A 150 7.02 -9.93 7.12
CA HIS A 150 7.25 -8.55 6.68
C HIS A 150 8.49 -8.49 5.79
N GLU A 151 8.34 -8.01 4.56
CA GLU A 151 9.44 -7.72 3.64
C GLU A 151 9.57 -6.21 3.46
N ASP A 152 10.66 -5.63 4.00
CA ASP A 152 10.97 -4.21 3.83
C ASP A 152 11.65 -3.95 2.48
N ASN A 153 10.99 -3.18 1.63
CA ASN A 153 11.53 -2.74 0.35
C ASN A 153 11.48 -1.22 0.21
N ARG A 154 12.64 -0.58 0.36
CA ARG A 154 12.77 0.89 0.32
C ARG A 154 12.54 1.49 -1.06
N ALA A 155 12.73 0.73 -2.14
CA ALA A 155 12.43 1.20 -3.49
C ALA A 155 10.93 1.47 -3.69
N MET A 156 10.08 0.93 -2.83
CA MET A 156 8.65 1.21 -2.83
C MET A 156 8.30 2.56 -2.20
N CYS A 157 9.23 3.37 -1.69
CA CYS A 157 8.90 4.65 -1.02
C CYS A 157 9.99 5.71 -1.18
N ASP A 158 10.66 5.72 -2.33
CA ASP A 158 11.78 6.62 -2.55
C ASP A 158 11.30 8.09 -2.57
N PRO A 159 11.99 9.01 -1.89
CA PRO A 159 11.64 10.44 -1.92
C PRO A 159 12.02 11.10 -3.25
N THR A 160 12.92 10.47 -4.01
CA THR A 160 13.41 10.94 -5.30
C THR A 160 13.67 9.73 -6.17
N CYS A 161 13.29 9.83 -7.44
CA CYS A 161 13.37 8.70 -8.35
C CYS A 161 14.81 8.29 -8.65
N THR A 162 15.04 6.98 -8.63
CA THR A 162 16.29 6.33 -8.99
C THR A 162 16.04 5.25 -10.06
N PRO A 163 17.09 4.71 -10.69
CA PRO A 163 16.96 3.57 -11.58
C PRO A 163 16.54 2.28 -10.87
N THR A 164 16.33 2.24 -9.55
CA THR A 164 15.81 1.07 -8.83
C THR A 164 14.42 1.31 -8.23
N SER A 165 13.94 2.56 -8.19
CA SER A 165 12.67 2.93 -7.58
C SER A 165 11.49 2.16 -8.19
N ILE A 166 10.62 1.66 -7.32
CA ILE A 166 9.32 1.06 -7.65
C ILE A 166 8.23 2.11 -7.49
N ALA A 167 8.29 2.91 -6.42
CA ALA A 167 7.39 4.04 -6.24
C ALA A 167 8.11 5.23 -5.62
N VAL A 168 7.66 6.42 -6.01
CA VAL A 168 8.24 7.69 -5.60
C VAL A 168 7.13 8.58 -5.05
N TRP A 169 7.28 9.02 -3.80
CA TRP A 169 6.37 9.95 -3.17
C TRP A 169 7.08 10.79 -2.11
N ASP A 170 6.52 11.97 -1.84
CA ASP A 170 7.07 12.85 -0.82
C ASP A 170 6.33 12.67 0.49
N LYS A 171 7.02 12.12 1.50
CA LYS A 171 6.48 11.90 2.85
C LYS A 171 5.99 13.19 3.52
N LYS A 172 6.44 14.37 3.06
CA LYS A 172 6.00 15.69 3.58
C LYS A 172 4.70 16.17 2.96
N CYS A 173 4.29 15.56 1.85
CA CYS A 173 3.17 15.98 1.02
C CYS A 173 1.99 15.02 1.21
N SER A 174 1.38 15.00 2.39
CA SER A 174 0.14 14.24 2.61
C SER A 174 -1.07 15.00 2.04
N GLY A 175 -1.20 15.02 0.71
CA GLY A 175 -2.38 15.51 -0.02
C GLY A 175 -2.41 16.98 -0.47
N SER A 176 -1.33 17.76 -0.34
CA SER A 176 -1.33 19.21 -0.69
C SER A 176 -0.19 19.66 -1.62
N CYS A 177 0.64 18.75 -2.10
CA CYS A 177 1.64 19.09 -3.10
C CYS A 177 1.04 18.86 -4.47
N ASN A 178 1.42 19.69 -5.46
CA ASN A 178 0.94 19.62 -6.83
C ASN A 178 1.38 18.30 -7.49
N ILE A 179 0.69 17.22 -7.14
CA ILE A 179 1.11 15.86 -7.40
C ILE A 179 0.97 15.53 -8.88
N THR A 180 -0.08 16.03 -9.52
CA THR A 180 -0.33 15.89 -10.95
C THR A 180 0.85 16.39 -11.77
N ASP A 181 1.39 17.56 -11.45
CA ASP A 181 2.54 18.11 -12.16
C ASP A 181 3.83 17.35 -11.82
N LYS A 182 3.99 16.91 -10.57
CA LYS A 182 5.16 16.14 -10.14
C LYS A 182 5.22 14.76 -10.81
N ILE A 183 4.09 14.05 -10.90
CA ILE A 183 3.98 12.75 -11.60
C ILE A 183 4.36 12.92 -13.07
N LYS A 184 3.84 13.96 -13.74
CA LYS A 184 4.20 14.28 -15.14
C LYS A 184 5.69 14.57 -15.29
N GLN A 185 6.27 15.34 -14.37
CA GLN A 185 7.70 15.63 -14.39
C GLN A 185 8.54 14.35 -14.22
N LEU A 186 8.21 13.52 -13.23
CA LEU A 186 8.88 12.25 -12.98
C LEU A 186 8.81 11.33 -14.21
N HIS A 187 7.63 11.19 -14.82
CA HIS A 187 7.44 10.41 -16.03
C HIS A 187 8.33 10.88 -17.19
N ASN A 188 8.53 12.19 -17.33
CA ASN A 188 9.37 12.77 -18.38
C ASN A 188 10.88 12.65 -18.09
N THR A 189 11.29 12.25 -16.88
CA THR A 189 12.71 11.99 -16.59
C THR A 189 13.16 10.62 -17.09
N THR A 190 14.32 10.57 -17.74
CA THR A 190 14.89 9.31 -18.25
C THR A 190 15.18 8.30 -17.16
N LEU A 191 15.51 8.76 -15.95
CA LEU A 191 15.75 7.90 -14.79
C LEU A 191 14.51 7.06 -14.44
N CYS A 192 13.32 7.64 -14.45
CA CYS A 192 12.09 6.92 -14.08
C CYS A 192 11.43 6.18 -15.25
N SER A 193 11.48 6.72 -16.47
CA SER A 193 10.71 6.15 -17.60
C SER A 193 11.52 5.30 -18.56
N LYS A 194 12.85 5.42 -18.58
CA LYS A 194 13.71 4.72 -19.57
C LYS A 194 14.76 3.81 -18.94
N SER A 195 14.77 3.65 -17.62
CA SER A 195 15.68 2.70 -16.97
C SER A 195 15.17 1.26 -17.14
N PRO A 196 16.06 0.29 -17.45
CA PRO A 196 15.68 -1.12 -17.58
C PRO A 196 14.93 -1.63 -16.34
N THR A 197 13.94 -2.50 -16.52
CA THR A 197 13.12 -3.05 -15.42
C THR A 197 13.95 -3.92 -14.48
N LEU A 198 14.81 -4.77 -15.05
CA LEU A 198 15.73 -5.61 -14.29
C LEU A 198 17.09 -4.91 -14.16
N PRO A 199 17.78 -5.04 -13.00
CA PRO A 199 19.19 -4.66 -12.92
C PRO A 199 20.00 -5.49 -13.94
N PRO A 200 21.12 -4.95 -14.46
CA PRO A 200 22.01 -5.73 -15.31
C PRO A 200 22.42 -7.01 -14.57
N GLU A 201 22.45 -8.14 -15.27
CA GLU A 201 22.94 -9.40 -14.73
C GLU A 201 24.35 -9.17 -14.19
N VAL A 202 24.54 -9.42 -12.88
CA VAL A 202 25.87 -9.45 -12.30
C VAL A 202 26.45 -10.77 -12.78
N GLU A 203 27.44 -10.73 -13.68
CA GLU A 203 28.26 -11.90 -13.99
C GLU A 203 28.89 -12.34 -12.66
N GLU A 204 28.42 -13.46 -12.11
CA GLU A 204 29.09 -14.11 -10.99
C GLU A 204 30.47 -14.56 -11.51
N GLU A 205 31.53 -13.87 -11.09
CA GLU A 205 32.89 -14.33 -11.33
C GLU A 205 33.08 -15.68 -10.60
N GLU A 206 33.17 -16.77 -11.39
CA GLU A 206 33.53 -18.13 -10.93
C GLU A 206 34.93 -18.21 -10.28
#